data_AF-A0A7K7B5Y2-F1
#
_entry.id   AF-A0A7K7B5Y2-F1
#
_cell.length_a   1.000
_cell.length_b   1.000
_cell.length_c   1.000
_cell.angle_alpha   90.00
_cell.angle_beta   90.00
_cell.angle_gamma   90.00
#
_symmetry.space_group_name_H-M   'P 1'
#
loop_
_entity.id
_entity.type
_entity.pdbx_description
1 polymer ?
#
loop_
_entity_poly.entity_id
_entity_poly.type
_entity_poly.pdbx_seq_one_letter_code
_entity_poly.pdbx_strand_id
1 'polypeptide(L)'
;FFILFFSPSGKLVQIEYALAAVAAGAPSVGIKAANGVVLATEKKQKSILYDERSVHKVEPITKHIGLVYSGMGPDYRVLVHRARKLAQQYYLVYHEPIPTAQLVQRIASVMQEYTQSGGVRPFGVSLLICGWNEGRPYLFQSDPSGAYFAWKATAMGKNYVNGKTFLEKRYNEDLELEDAIHTAILTLKESFEGQMTEDNIEVGICNEAGFRRLTPTEVKDYLAAIA
;
A
#
# COMPACT_ATOMS: atom_id res chain seq x y z
N PHE A 1 -20.18 -24.41 -0.57
CA PHE A 1 -19.25 -24.88 -1.62
C PHE A 1 -17.94 -24.11 -1.48
N PHE A 2 -16.85 -24.75 -1.10
CA PHE A 2 -15.52 -24.13 -1.12
C PHE A 2 -15.07 -23.96 -2.57
N ILE A 3 -14.47 -22.81 -2.90
CA ILE A 3 -13.96 -22.52 -4.27
C ILE A 3 -12.43 -22.71 -4.33
N LEU A 4 -11.78 -22.80 -3.17
CA LEU A 4 -10.35 -23.04 -3.00
C LEU A 4 -10.09 -24.49 -2.61
N PHE A 5 -9.39 -25.21 -3.49
CA PHE A 5 -8.90 -26.57 -3.23
C PHE A 5 -7.40 -26.63 -3.50
N PHE A 6 -6.71 -27.51 -2.80
CA PHE A 6 -5.33 -27.84 -3.11
C PHE A 6 -5.26 -28.57 -4.44
N SER A 7 -4.36 -28.13 -5.33
CA SER A 7 -3.98 -28.90 -6.50
C SER A 7 -3.24 -30.19 -6.06
N PRO A 8 -3.11 -31.19 -6.95
CA PRO A 8 -2.23 -32.34 -6.71
C PRO A 8 -0.77 -31.96 -6.40
N SER A 9 -0.35 -30.75 -6.79
CA SER A 9 0.97 -30.17 -6.49
C SER A 9 1.04 -29.41 -5.15
N GLY A 10 -0.02 -29.44 -4.33
CA GLY A 10 -0.06 -28.77 -3.02
C GLY A 10 -0.25 -27.26 -3.08
N LYS A 11 -0.66 -26.71 -4.24
CA LYS A 11 -0.82 -25.28 -4.45
C LYS A 11 -2.28 -24.84 -4.32
N LEU A 12 -2.48 -23.63 -3.81
CA LEU A 12 -3.77 -22.93 -3.83
C LEU A 12 -3.84 -22.03 -5.05
N VAL A 13 -4.28 -22.58 -6.18
CA VAL A 13 -4.21 -21.94 -7.50
C VAL A 13 -4.94 -20.58 -7.55
N GLN A 14 -6.07 -20.44 -6.84
CA GLN A 14 -6.80 -19.17 -6.77
C GLN A 14 -6.01 -18.05 -6.09
N ILE A 15 -5.11 -18.38 -5.15
CA ILE A 15 -4.20 -17.39 -4.54
C ILE A 15 -3.14 -16.97 -5.57
N GLU A 16 -2.61 -17.91 -6.37
CA GLU A 16 -1.67 -17.58 -7.44
C GLU A 16 -2.33 -16.65 -8.49
N TYR A 17 -3.60 -16.87 -8.82
CA TYR A 17 -4.36 -15.96 -9.70
C TYR A 17 -4.62 -14.59 -9.06
N ALA A 18 -4.94 -14.53 -7.77
CA ALA A 18 -5.07 -13.26 -7.07
C ALA A 18 -3.75 -12.48 -7.06
N LEU A 19 -2.62 -13.15 -6.84
CA LEU A 19 -1.28 -12.54 -6.93
C LEU A 19 -0.94 -12.07 -8.35
N ALA A 20 -1.36 -12.80 -9.39
CA ALA A 20 -1.22 -12.34 -10.77
C ALA A 20 -2.04 -11.06 -11.04
N ALA A 21 -3.25 -10.95 -10.47
CA ALA A 21 -4.05 -9.73 -10.54
C ALA A 21 -3.38 -8.55 -9.81
N VAL A 22 -2.72 -8.80 -8.68
CA VAL A 22 -1.88 -7.80 -7.99
C VAL A 22 -0.73 -7.33 -8.88
N ALA A 23 -0.01 -8.27 -9.51
CA ALA A 23 1.12 -7.96 -10.38
C ALA A 23 0.73 -7.17 -11.64
N ALA A 24 -0.53 -7.27 -12.09
CA ALA A 24 -1.06 -6.45 -13.18
C ALA A 24 -1.57 -5.07 -12.72
N GLY A 25 -1.68 -4.83 -11.42
CA GLY A 25 -2.12 -3.57 -10.84
C GLY A 25 -1.10 -2.43 -11.05
N ALA A 26 -1.56 -1.18 -10.89
CA ALA A 26 -0.67 -0.02 -10.95
C ALA A 26 0.45 -0.12 -9.89
N PRO A 27 1.68 0.31 -10.22
CA PRO A 27 2.83 0.24 -9.33
C PRO A 27 2.60 1.08 -8.06
N SER A 28 2.99 0.52 -6.92
CA SER A 28 3.03 1.20 -5.63
C SER A 28 4.35 0.90 -4.93
N VAL A 29 4.89 1.90 -4.25
CA VAL A 29 6.19 1.85 -3.57
C VAL A 29 5.99 2.29 -2.12
N GLY A 30 6.65 1.61 -1.20
CA GLY A 30 6.74 2.01 0.20
C GLY A 30 8.19 2.06 0.64
N ILE A 31 8.59 3.13 1.33
CA ILE A 31 9.94 3.30 1.88
C ILE A 31 9.82 3.77 3.33
N LYS A 32 10.47 3.05 4.25
CA LYS A 32 10.61 3.40 5.65
C LYS A 32 11.90 4.19 5.86
N ALA A 33 11.75 5.49 6.05
CA ALA A 33 12.81 6.42 6.45
C ALA A 33 13.13 6.28 7.95
N ALA A 34 14.17 6.95 8.41
CA ALA A 34 14.52 7.01 9.84
C ALA A 34 13.42 7.72 10.66
N ASN A 35 12.89 8.83 10.12
CA ASN A 35 11.91 9.71 10.76
C ASN A 35 10.50 9.65 10.12
N GLY A 36 10.23 8.66 9.26
CA GLY A 36 8.89 8.48 8.71
C GLY A 36 8.74 7.33 7.72
N VAL A 37 7.61 7.30 7.04
CA VAL A 37 7.30 6.35 5.97
C VAL A 37 6.65 7.10 4.82
N VAL A 38 7.05 6.80 3.60
CA VAL A 38 6.38 7.26 2.39
C VAL A 38 5.69 6.08 1.70
N LEU A 39 4.47 6.33 1.23
CA LEU A 39 3.73 5.50 0.30
C LEU A 39 3.50 6.31 -0.97
N ALA A 40 3.93 5.79 -2.11
CA ALA A 40 3.73 6.43 -3.41
C ALA A 40 3.08 5.45 -4.39
N THR A 41 2.19 5.92 -5.24
CA THR A 41 1.52 5.04 -6.22
C THR A 41 1.16 5.77 -7.50
N GLU A 42 1.20 5.04 -8.62
CA GLU A 42 0.69 5.53 -9.90
C GLU A 42 -0.85 5.56 -9.89
N LYS A 43 -1.39 6.68 -10.33
CA LYS A 43 -2.80 6.89 -10.62
C LYS A 43 -3.02 6.92 -12.12
N LYS A 44 -3.18 5.74 -12.71
CA LYS A 44 -3.40 5.60 -14.15
C LYS A 44 -4.78 6.12 -14.55
N GLN A 45 -4.80 7.24 -15.26
CA GLN A 45 -6.01 7.81 -15.81
C GLN A 45 -6.17 7.47 -17.29
N LYS A 46 -7.42 7.18 -17.70
CA LYS A 46 -7.73 6.80 -19.08
C LYS A 46 -8.30 7.95 -19.90
N SER A 47 -8.77 9.02 -19.25
CA SER A 47 -9.47 10.12 -19.92
C SER A 47 -9.37 11.39 -19.10
N ILE A 48 -9.27 12.53 -19.78
CA ILE A 48 -9.35 13.88 -19.21
C ILE A 48 -10.72 14.20 -18.56
N LEU A 49 -11.72 13.34 -18.76
CA LEU A 49 -13.05 13.49 -18.18
C LEU A 49 -13.13 13.01 -16.73
N TYR A 50 -12.08 12.36 -16.21
CA TYR A 50 -12.04 11.94 -14.82
C TYR A 50 -11.78 13.14 -13.92
N ASP A 51 -12.58 13.30 -12.87
CA ASP A 51 -12.18 14.15 -11.74
C ASP A 51 -11.17 13.39 -10.89
N GLU A 52 -9.93 13.81 -11.01
CA GLU A 52 -8.75 13.21 -10.39
C GLU A 52 -8.81 13.28 -8.86
N ARG A 53 -9.61 14.17 -8.28
CA ARG A 53 -9.71 14.34 -6.83
C ARG A 53 -10.84 13.50 -6.21
N SER A 54 -11.68 12.87 -7.04
CA SER A 54 -12.87 12.14 -6.59
C SER A 54 -12.56 10.80 -5.90
N VAL A 55 -11.48 10.13 -6.30
CA VAL A 55 -11.10 8.80 -5.78
C VAL A 55 -9.63 8.79 -5.47
N HIS A 56 -9.26 8.30 -4.29
CA HIS A 56 -7.87 8.17 -3.88
C HIS A 56 -7.45 6.70 -3.79
N LYS A 57 -6.19 6.44 -4.10
CA LYS A 57 -5.56 5.12 -3.88
C LYS A 57 -4.83 5.06 -2.56
N VAL A 58 -4.45 6.22 -2.02
CA VAL A 58 -3.83 6.36 -0.71
C VAL A 58 -4.90 6.80 0.28
N GLU A 59 -5.23 6.01 1.30
CA GLU A 59 -6.31 6.31 2.25
C GLU A 59 -5.83 6.33 3.70
N PRO A 60 -6.22 7.34 4.51
CA PRO A 60 -6.04 7.29 5.95
C PRO A 60 -7.00 6.27 6.57
N ILE A 61 -6.49 5.43 7.48
CA ILE A 61 -7.31 4.51 8.28
C ILE A 61 -7.55 5.08 9.67
N THR A 62 -6.50 5.62 10.26
CA THR A 62 -6.53 6.38 11.51
C THR A 62 -5.70 7.65 11.33
N LYS A 63 -5.55 8.45 12.40
CA LYS A 63 -4.65 9.61 12.39
C LYS A 63 -3.19 9.24 12.15
N HIS A 64 -2.79 8.00 12.42
CA HIS A 64 -1.39 7.54 12.43
C HIS A 64 -1.14 6.33 11.51
N ILE A 65 -2.13 5.92 10.70
CA ILE A 65 -2.01 4.78 9.79
C ILE A 65 -2.60 5.14 8.42
N GLY A 66 -1.85 4.82 7.37
CA GLY A 66 -2.27 4.94 5.97
C GLY A 66 -2.14 3.64 5.19
N LEU A 67 -2.99 3.48 4.18
CA LEU A 67 -2.98 2.34 3.26
C LEU A 67 -2.83 2.79 1.81
N VAL A 68 -2.07 2.03 1.03
CA VAL A 68 -2.10 2.02 -0.44
C VAL A 68 -2.18 0.58 -0.95
N TYR A 69 -2.56 0.38 -2.20
CA TYR A 69 -2.74 -0.96 -2.76
C TYR A 69 -2.28 -1.07 -4.22
N SER A 70 -2.01 -2.31 -4.62
CA SER A 70 -1.93 -2.72 -6.03
C SER A 70 -2.89 -3.90 -6.26
N GLY A 71 -3.66 -3.83 -7.35
CA GLY A 71 -4.68 -4.82 -7.71
C GLY A 71 -6.06 -4.20 -7.98
N MET A 72 -7.13 -4.86 -7.53
CA MET A 72 -8.52 -4.48 -7.78
C MET A 72 -9.04 -3.37 -6.84
N GLY A 73 -9.41 -2.20 -7.39
CA GLY A 73 -9.90 -1.06 -6.60
C GLY A 73 -11.18 -1.29 -5.76
N PRO A 74 -12.19 -2.03 -6.25
CA PRO A 74 -13.37 -2.33 -5.43
C PRO A 74 -13.04 -3.15 -4.18
N ASP A 75 -12.18 -4.16 -4.30
CA ASP A 75 -11.71 -5.00 -3.19
C ASP A 75 -10.96 -4.16 -2.15
N TYR A 76 -10.12 -3.23 -2.61
CA TYR A 76 -9.43 -2.29 -1.72
C TYR A 76 -10.39 -1.47 -0.85
N ARG A 77 -11.48 -0.94 -1.42
CA ARG A 77 -12.47 -0.15 -0.66
C ARG A 77 -13.15 -0.98 0.44
N VAL A 78 -13.38 -2.27 0.20
CA VAL A 78 -13.92 -3.19 1.22
C VAL A 78 -12.93 -3.33 2.38
N LEU A 79 -11.65 -3.55 2.06
CA LEU A 79 -10.60 -3.68 3.08
C LEU A 79 -10.36 -2.38 3.86
N VAL A 80 -10.40 -1.21 3.20
CA VAL A 80 -10.32 0.10 3.86
C VAL A 80 -11.47 0.29 4.85
N HIS A 81 -12.71 -0.01 4.44
CA HIS A 81 -13.86 0.09 5.33
C HIS A 81 -13.73 -0.85 6.54
N ARG A 82 -13.30 -2.09 6.31
CA ARG A 82 -13.08 -3.07 7.37
C ARG A 82 -11.96 -2.65 8.32
N ALA A 83 -10.85 -2.14 7.79
CA ALA A 83 -9.71 -1.63 8.55
C ALA A 83 -10.11 -0.47 9.47
N ARG A 84 -10.87 0.51 8.94
CA ARG A 84 -11.40 1.63 9.72
C ARG A 84 -12.29 1.13 10.87
N LYS A 85 -13.19 0.18 10.59
CA LYS A 85 -14.04 -0.41 11.63
C LYS A 85 -13.24 -1.15 12.71
N LEU A 86 -12.26 -1.95 12.32
CA LEU A 86 -11.38 -2.68 13.25
C LEU A 86 -10.58 -1.73 14.14
N ALA A 87 -10.07 -0.64 13.57
CA ALA A 87 -9.33 0.38 14.31
C ALA A 87 -10.22 1.09 15.35
N GLN A 88 -11.44 1.46 14.98
CA GLN A 88 -12.39 2.09 15.91
C GLN A 88 -12.85 1.13 17.00
N GLN A 89 -13.08 -0.15 16.66
CA GLN A 89 -13.42 -1.17 17.66
C GLN A 89 -12.30 -1.36 18.69
N TYR A 90 -11.03 -1.35 18.26
CA TYR A 90 -9.89 -1.39 19.17
C TYR A 90 -9.87 -0.16 20.10
N TYR A 91 -10.02 1.03 19.52
CA TYR A 91 -10.03 2.28 20.29
C TYR A 91 -11.18 2.35 21.30
N LEU A 92 -12.36 1.83 20.97
CA LEU A 92 -13.51 1.79 21.88
C LEU A 92 -13.29 0.88 23.11
N VAL A 93 -12.47 -0.17 22.97
CA VAL A 93 -12.21 -1.13 24.05
C VAL A 93 -11.04 -0.69 24.91
N TYR A 94 -9.95 -0.24 24.28
CA TYR A 94 -8.69 0.05 24.97
C TYR A 94 -8.45 1.54 25.22
N HIS A 95 -9.24 2.42 24.60
CA HIS A 95 -9.05 3.89 24.63
C HIS A 95 -7.67 4.34 24.14
N GLU A 96 -6.99 3.50 23.36
CA GLU A 96 -5.65 3.74 22.80
C GLU A 96 -5.68 3.56 21.27
N PRO A 97 -4.95 4.39 20.50
CA PRO A 97 -4.80 4.19 19.07
C PRO A 97 -4.24 2.79 18.75
N ILE A 98 -4.87 2.06 17.83
CA ILE A 98 -4.43 0.71 17.46
C ILE A 98 -2.97 0.73 16.96
N PRO A 99 -2.06 -0.12 17.50
CA PRO A 99 -0.72 -0.26 16.95
C PRO A 99 -0.74 -0.75 15.49
N THR A 100 0.19 -0.29 14.66
CA THR A 100 0.18 -0.64 13.22
C THR A 100 0.24 -2.14 12.99
N ALA A 101 1.08 -2.87 13.74
CA ALA A 101 1.18 -4.32 13.65
C ALA A 101 -0.14 -5.04 14.01
N GLN A 102 -0.89 -4.53 15.00
CA GLN A 102 -2.18 -5.08 15.42
C GLN A 102 -3.23 -4.91 14.32
N LEU A 103 -3.25 -3.76 13.65
CA LEU A 103 -4.15 -3.54 12.52
C LEU A 103 -3.80 -4.48 11.35
N VAL A 104 -2.53 -4.60 11.00
CA VAL A 104 -2.03 -5.48 9.93
C VAL A 104 -2.49 -6.92 10.18
N GLN A 105 -2.26 -7.44 11.39
CA GLN A 105 -2.65 -8.80 11.76
C GLN A 105 -4.16 -9.02 11.60
N ARG A 106 -5.00 -8.08 12.06
CA ARG A 106 -6.46 -8.20 11.94
C ARG A 106 -6.95 -8.13 10.50
N ILE A 107 -6.35 -7.27 9.66
CA ILE A 107 -6.69 -7.19 8.23
C ILE A 107 -6.25 -8.48 7.52
N ALA A 108 -5.05 -8.99 7.83
CA ALA A 108 -4.55 -10.23 7.29
C ALA A 108 -5.46 -11.42 7.64
N SER A 109 -5.99 -11.48 8.86
CA SER A 109 -7.01 -12.48 9.24
C SER A 109 -8.30 -12.35 8.42
N VAL A 110 -8.77 -11.13 8.13
CA VAL A 110 -9.92 -10.94 7.23
C VAL A 110 -9.60 -11.43 5.82
N MET A 111 -8.42 -11.13 5.28
CA MET A 111 -8.03 -11.60 3.95
C MET A 111 -7.95 -13.13 3.91
N GLN A 112 -7.40 -13.73 4.97
CA GLN A 112 -7.29 -15.18 5.13
C GLN A 112 -8.66 -15.86 5.23
N GLU A 113 -9.64 -15.26 5.91
CA GLU A 113 -11.01 -15.78 6.00
C GLU A 113 -11.64 -15.98 4.61
N TYR A 114 -11.36 -15.08 3.67
CA TYR A 114 -11.81 -15.17 2.27
C TYR A 114 -11.06 -16.24 1.46
N THR A 115 -9.99 -16.82 2.00
CA THR A 115 -9.32 -17.98 1.42
C THR A 115 -9.87 -19.32 1.94
N GLN A 116 -10.64 -19.29 3.03
CA GLN A 116 -11.18 -20.49 3.69
C GLN A 116 -12.69 -20.46 3.87
N SER A 117 -13.37 -19.46 3.33
CA SER A 117 -14.83 -19.38 3.36
C SER A 117 -15.42 -19.95 2.07
N GLY A 118 -16.49 -20.72 2.20
CA GLY A 118 -17.24 -21.22 1.05
C GLY A 118 -18.00 -20.11 0.34
N GLY A 119 -18.05 -20.14 -0.99
CA GLY A 119 -18.84 -19.22 -1.82
C GLY A 119 -18.20 -17.85 -2.07
N VAL A 120 -16.97 -17.63 -1.64
CA VAL A 120 -16.22 -16.39 -1.87
C VAL A 120 -14.90 -16.65 -2.59
N ARG A 121 -14.35 -15.61 -3.22
CA ARG A 121 -13.00 -15.60 -3.79
C ARG A 121 -12.05 -14.81 -2.88
N PRO A 122 -10.73 -15.07 -2.93
CA PRO A 122 -9.74 -14.20 -2.29
C PRO A 122 -9.82 -12.77 -2.82
N PHE A 123 -9.33 -11.83 -2.02
CA PHE A 123 -9.17 -10.45 -2.45
C PHE A 123 -8.08 -10.34 -3.52
N GLY A 124 -8.34 -9.61 -4.59
CA GLY A 124 -7.39 -9.37 -5.68
C GLY A 124 -6.47 -8.17 -5.43
N VAL A 125 -6.02 -7.96 -4.19
CA VAL A 125 -5.19 -6.82 -3.79
C VAL A 125 -4.09 -7.24 -2.82
N SER A 126 -2.91 -6.61 -2.97
CA SER A 126 -1.94 -6.51 -1.88
C SER A 126 -1.97 -5.10 -1.33
N LEU A 127 -1.82 -4.99 -0.01
CA LEU A 127 -1.84 -3.72 0.72
C LEU A 127 -0.42 -3.37 1.17
N LEU A 128 -0.04 -2.10 1.04
CA LEU A 128 1.03 -1.52 1.85
C LEU A 128 0.40 -0.68 2.96
N ILE A 129 0.86 -0.96 4.18
CA ILE A 129 0.35 -0.39 5.41
C ILE A 129 1.49 0.35 6.08
N CYS A 130 1.36 1.67 6.18
CA CYS A 130 2.30 2.49 6.92
C CYS A 130 1.69 2.95 8.24
N GLY A 131 2.53 3.16 9.24
CA GLY A 131 2.12 3.89 10.42
C GLY A 131 3.29 4.33 11.28
N TRP A 132 2.96 5.15 12.27
CA TRP A 132 3.89 5.63 13.28
C TRP A 132 3.31 5.34 14.66
N ASN A 133 3.99 4.54 15.45
CA ASN A 133 3.63 4.27 16.83
C ASN A 133 4.88 4.09 17.70
N GLU A 134 4.82 4.52 18.95
CA GLU A 134 5.93 4.39 19.93
C GLU A 134 7.27 4.95 19.42
N GLY A 135 7.24 6.10 18.74
CA GLY A 135 8.43 6.77 18.20
C GLY A 135 9.11 6.03 17.06
N ARG A 136 8.43 5.06 16.43
CA ARG A 136 9.00 4.25 15.34
C ARG A 136 8.09 4.21 14.11
N PRO A 137 8.68 4.34 12.90
CA PRO A 137 7.96 4.11 11.65
C PRO A 137 7.82 2.61 11.35
N TYR A 138 6.68 2.22 10.80
CA TYR A 138 6.38 0.85 10.39
C TYR A 138 5.86 0.81 8.96
N LEU A 139 6.38 -0.15 8.18
CA LEU A 139 5.91 -0.46 6.84
C LEU A 139 5.66 -1.97 6.74
N PHE A 140 4.42 -2.33 6.45
CA PHE A 140 4.00 -3.72 6.26
C PHE A 140 3.39 -3.92 4.88
N GLN A 141 3.57 -5.11 4.33
CA GLN A 141 2.84 -5.61 3.18
C GLN A 141 1.90 -6.72 3.63
N SER A 142 0.66 -6.75 3.14
CA SER A 142 -0.29 -7.86 3.31
C SER A 142 -0.76 -8.35 1.95
N ASP A 143 -0.67 -9.66 1.71
CA ASP A 143 -0.98 -10.29 0.42
C ASP A 143 -2.35 -11.00 0.44
N PRO A 144 -2.95 -11.30 -0.73
CA PRO A 144 -4.21 -12.04 -0.87
C PRO A 144 -4.35 -13.32 -0.06
N SER A 145 -3.23 -13.96 0.28
CA SER A 145 -3.18 -15.17 1.10
C SER A 145 -3.48 -14.93 2.59
N GLY A 146 -3.45 -13.68 3.04
CA GLY A 146 -3.42 -13.31 4.46
C GLY A 146 -2.02 -13.39 5.09
N ALA A 147 -0.97 -13.65 4.30
CA ALA A 147 0.39 -13.47 4.78
C ALA A 147 0.73 -11.98 4.84
N TYR A 148 1.51 -11.58 5.84
CA TYR A 148 2.02 -10.22 5.96
C TYR A 148 3.49 -10.20 6.35
N PHE A 149 4.21 -9.17 5.89
CA PHE A 149 5.65 -9.03 6.06
C PHE A 149 6.01 -7.58 6.40
N ALA A 150 6.96 -7.40 7.32
CA ALA A 150 7.54 -6.09 7.60
C ALA A 150 8.65 -5.78 6.58
N TRP A 151 8.67 -4.57 6.03
CA TRP A 151 9.64 -4.14 5.02
C TRP A 151 10.37 -2.87 5.45
N LYS A 152 11.63 -2.75 5.01
CA LYS A 152 12.36 -1.47 5.03
C LYS A 152 11.99 -0.63 3.81
N ALA A 153 11.96 -1.24 2.64
CA ALA A 153 11.39 -0.69 1.43
C ALA A 153 10.84 -1.84 0.58
N THR A 154 9.80 -1.58 -0.21
CA THR A 154 9.24 -2.59 -1.13
C THR A 154 8.46 -1.91 -2.26
N ALA A 155 8.27 -2.66 -3.35
CA ALA A 155 7.43 -2.28 -4.47
C ALA A 155 6.43 -3.41 -4.78
N MET A 156 5.25 -3.04 -5.27
CA MET A 156 4.19 -3.95 -5.70
C MET A 156 3.50 -3.43 -6.97
N GLY A 157 2.73 -4.28 -7.65
CA GLY A 157 2.11 -3.96 -8.93
C GLY A 157 2.98 -4.30 -10.13
N LYS A 158 2.69 -3.67 -11.27
CA LYS A 158 3.43 -3.84 -12.52
C LYS A 158 4.91 -3.54 -12.30
N ASN A 159 5.78 -4.38 -12.86
CA ASN A 159 7.25 -4.24 -12.80
C ASN A 159 7.84 -4.21 -11.37
N TYR A 160 7.14 -4.78 -10.37
CA TYR A 160 7.62 -4.78 -8.97
C TYR A 160 9.01 -5.39 -8.77
N VAL A 161 9.41 -6.38 -9.59
CA VAL A 161 10.74 -7.01 -9.51
C VAL A 161 11.84 -5.97 -9.77
N ASN A 162 11.70 -5.18 -10.84
CA ASN A 162 12.66 -4.12 -11.17
C ASN A 162 12.63 -3.01 -10.13
N GLY A 163 11.44 -2.64 -9.64
CA GLY A 163 11.28 -1.65 -8.57
C GLY A 163 12.00 -2.06 -7.28
N LYS A 164 11.91 -3.34 -6.89
CA LYS A 164 12.66 -3.88 -5.74
C LYS A 164 14.16 -3.84 -5.96
N THR A 165 14.65 -4.29 -7.12
CA THR A 165 16.08 -4.21 -7.47
C THR A 165 16.62 -2.77 -7.46
N PHE A 166 15.80 -1.80 -7.87
CA PHE A 166 16.16 -0.39 -7.82
C PHE A 166 16.24 0.14 -6.38
N LEU A 167 15.25 -0.21 -5.54
CA LEU A 167 15.22 0.14 -4.12
C LEU A 167 16.41 -0.46 -3.37
N GLU A 168 16.78 -1.71 -3.65
CA GLU A 168 17.93 -2.38 -3.02
C GLU A 168 19.25 -1.63 -3.22
N LYS A 169 19.40 -0.90 -4.34
CA LYS A 169 20.60 -0.12 -4.64
C LYS A 169 20.61 1.28 -4.04
N ARG A 170 19.45 1.86 -3.77
CA ARG A 170 19.31 3.26 -3.34
C ARG A 170 18.89 3.43 -1.88
N TYR A 171 18.31 2.40 -1.29
CA TYR A 171 17.88 2.44 0.10
C TYR A 171 19.08 2.38 1.06
N ASN A 172 19.04 3.22 2.09
CA ASN A 172 19.89 3.13 3.27
C ASN A 172 19.04 3.40 4.53
N GLU A 173 19.53 3.02 5.71
CA GLU A 173 18.75 3.14 6.95
C GLU A 173 18.65 4.56 7.48
N ASP A 174 19.62 5.40 7.17
CA ASP A 174 19.73 6.80 7.62
C ASP A 174 18.95 7.78 6.73
N LEU A 175 18.14 7.24 5.81
CA LEU A 175 17.44 8.00 4.79
C LEU A 175 16.32 8.81 5.44
N GLU A 176 16.34 10.13 5.22
CA GLU A 176 15.36 11.07 5.76
C GLU A 176 14.06 11.05 4.95
N LEU A 177 12.96 11.51 5.54
CA LEU A 177 11.63 11.44 4.92
C LEU A 177 11.56 12.15 3.55
N GLU A 178 12.22 13.29 3.39
CA GLU A 178 12.25 14.03 2.12
C GLU A 178 12.99 13.24 1.02
N ASP A 179 14.16 12.68 1.34
CA ASP A 179 14.92 11.81 0.44
C ASP A 179 14.15 10.53 0.09
N ALA A 180 13.32 10.04 1.03
CA ALA A 180 12.47 8.88 0.79
C ALA A 180 11.40 9.19 -0.24
N ILE A 181 10.80 10.38 -0.19
CA ILE A 181 9.81 10.83 -1.19
C ILE A 181 10.47 10.90 -2.57
N HIS A 182 11.66 11.51 -2.68
CA HIS A 182 12.40 11.56 -3.94
C HIS A 182 12.71 10.16 -4.47
N THR A 183 13.21 9.28 -3.62
CA THR A 183 13.56 7.90 -4.00
C THR A 183 12.31 7.10 -4.41
N ALA A 184 11.17 7.30 -3.74
CA ALA A 184 9.91 6.64 -4.07
C ALA A 184 9.38 7.08 -5.44
N ILE A 185 9.41 8.38 -5.74
CA ILE A 185 8.98 8.90 -7.06
C ILE A 185 9.94 8.42 -8.16
N LEU A 186 11.25 8.43 -7.92
CA LEU A 186 12.24 7.88 -8.86
C LEU A 186 12.02 6.39 -9.12
N THR A 187 11.67 5.62 -8.08
CA THR A 187 11.33 4.19 -8.24
C THR A 187 10.08 3.99 -9.08
N LEU A 188 9.04 4.83 -8.90
CA LEU A 188 7.86 4.79 -9.76
C LEU A 188 8.23 5.11 -11.22
N LYS A 189 9.13 6.08 -11.43
CA LYS A 189 9.56 6.56 -12.76
C LYS A 189 10.18 5.45 -13.60
N GLU A 190 10.90 4.50 -13.00
CA GLU A 190 11.44 3.32 -13.69
C GLU A 190 10.37 2.43 -14.34
N SER A 191 9.13 2.50 -13.86
CA SER A 191 8.00 1.70 -14.33
C SER A 191 6.89 2.53 -14.99
N PHE A 192 7.02 3.86 -15.01
CA PHE A 192 5.98 4.78 -15.42
C PHE A 192 6.00 5.01 -16.94
N GLU A 193 4.83 4.94 -17.57
CA GLU A 193 4.67 5.20 -19.00
C GLU A 193 4.15 6.63 -19.19
N GLY A 194 4.97 7.53 -19.76
CA GLY A 194 4.60 8.92 -20.02
C GLY A 194 5.24 9.91 -19.04
N GLN A 195 4.66 11.12 -18.97
CA GLN A 195 5.15 12.19 -18.09
C GLN A 195 4.45 12.12 -16.72
N MET A 196 5.21 12.14 -15.64
CA MET A 196 4.67 12.28 -14.29
C MET A 196 4.19 13.72 -14.03
N THR A 197 3.02 13.84 -13.41
CA THR A 197 2.39 15.11 -13.00
C THR A 197 1.85 14.96 -11.59
N GLU A 198 1.52 16.08 -10.96
CA GLU A 198 0.94 16.12 -9.61
C GLU A 198 -0.39 15.35 -9.48
N ASP A 199 -1.07 15.09 -10.59
CA ASP A 199 -2.38 14.44 -10.61
C ASP A 199 -2.36 12.95 -10.99
N ASN A 200 -1.24 12.47 -11.55
CA ASN A 200 -1.10 11.07 -11.99
C ASN A 200 -0.28 10.19 -11.04
N ILE A 201 0.19 10.76 -9.93
CA ILE A 201 0.74 10.03 -8.79
C ILE A 201 0.04 10.50 -7.51
N GLU A 202 -0.05 9.60 -6.53
CA GLU A 202 -0.47 9.95 -5.17
C GLU A 202 0.61 9.58 -4.19
N VAL A 203 0.92 10.51 -3.27
CA VAL A 203 1.92 10.32 -2.22
C VAL A 203 1.27 10.55 -0.86
N GLY A 204 1.49 9.63 0.06
CA GLY A 204 1.17 9.76 1.47
C GLY A 204 2.41 9.59 2.33
N ILE A 205 2.48 10.36 3.40
CA ILE A 205 3.57 10.28 4.37
C ILE A 205 3.02 10.00 5.77
N CYS A 206 3.81 9.28 6.55
CA CYS A 206 3.57 9.05 7.96
C CYS A 206 4.80 9.41 8.77
N ASN A 207 4.67 10.31 9.73
CA ASN A 207 5.71 10.65 10.69
C ASN A 207 5.09 10.83 12.08
N GLU A 208 5.81 11.44 13.01
CA GLU A 208 5.33 11.68 14.38
C GLU A 208 4.02 12.49 14.43
N ALA A 209 3.81 13.42 13.48
CA ALA A 209 2.56 14.19 13.39
C ALA A 209 1.36 13.36 12.90
N GLY A 210 1.59 12.13 12.45
CA GLY A 210 0.59 11.21 11.96
C GLY A 210 0.70 10.95 10.46
N PHE A 211 -0.37 10.43 9.89
CA PHE A 211 -0.48 10.10 8.47
C PHE A 211 -1.25 11.20 7.72
N ARG A 212 -0.72 11.63 6.59
CA ARG A 212 -1.41 12.55 5.67
C ARG A 212 -1.08 12.25 4.21
N ARG A 213 -2.02 12.56 3.33
CA ARG A 213 -1.74 12.67 1.88
C ARG A 213 -1.05 14.00 1.62
N LEU A 214 -0.08 14.01 0.70
CA LEU A 214 0.47 15.24 0.16
C LEU A 214 -0.56 15.91 -0.77
N THR A 215 -0.56 17.24 -0.77
CA THR A 215 -1.35 18.04 -1.69
C THR A 215 -0.73 18.02 -3.10
N PRO A 216 -1.50 18.30 -4.17
CA PRO A 216 -0.94 18.37 -5.52
C PRO A 216 0.23 19.36 -5.63
N THR A 217 0.16 20.49 -4.92
CA THR A 217 1.24 21.48 -4.89
C THR A 217 2.52 20.90 -4.28
N GLU A 218 2.42 20.23 -3.13
CA GLU A 218 3.60 19.58 -2.52
C GLU A 218 4.20 18.52 -3.46
N VAL A 219 3.36 17.69 -4.09
CA VAL A 219 3.83 16.67 -5.05
C VAL A 219 4.53 17.32 -6.25
N LYS A 220 4.01 18.45 -6.74
CA LYS A 220 4.61 19.21 -7.83
C LYS A 220 6.01 19.73 -7.48
N ASP A 221 6.20 20.21 -6.25
CA ASP A 221 7.50 20.71 -5.78
C ASP A 221 8.54 19.57 -5.76
N TYR A 222 8.15 18.38 -5.28
CA TYR A 222 9.02 17.18 -5.34
C TYR A 222 9.31 16.73 -6.78
N LEU A 223 8.33 16.84 -7.69
CA LEU A 223 8.53 16.50 -9.10
C LEU A 223 9.47 17.48 -9.81
N ALA A 224 9.42 18.78 -9.46
CA ALA A 224 10.31 19.79 -10.03
C ALA A 224 11.78 19.55 -9.68
N ALA A 225 12.06 18.96 -8.52
CA ALA A 225 13.41 18.57 -8.10
C ALA A 225 13.92 17.26 -8.75
N ILE A 226 13.05 16.50 -9.43
CA ILE A 226 13.38 15.24 -10.12
C ILE A 226 13.56 15.46 -11.64
N ALA A 227 13.05 16.57 -12.17
CA ALA A 227 13.17 16.98 -13.57
C ALA A 227 14.58 17.50 -13.89
#